data_AF-A0A3C0UY66-F1
#
_entry.id   AF-A0A3C0UY66-F1
#
_cell.length_a   1.000
_cell.length_b   1.000
_cell.length_c   1.000
_cell.angle_alpha   90.00
_cell.angle_beta   90.00
_cell.angle_gamma   90.00
#
_symmetry.space_group_name_H-M   'P 1'
#
loop_
_entity.id
_entity.type
_entity.pdbx_description
1 polymer ?
#
loop_
_entity_poly.entity_id
_entity_poly.type
_entity_poly.pdbx_seq_one_letter_code
_entity_poly.pdbx_strand_id
1 'polypeptide(L)'
;MKSNQQIKDYLFAQKDFALELNLGFPSHYDYLKSIAAFNPANRIHLILFYTDNVNFCLTRADIRYKKGGHLVKPEIIREMYEQTFPLLKENWPLFKTFRFIDVSNTSINEVTPSHLPAWLQDEVLIKHIS
;
A
#
# COMPACT_ATOMS: atom_id res chain seq x y z
N MET A 1 0.79 17.76 10.19
CA MET A 1 2.10 18.21 10.68
C MET A 1 2.65 17.43 11.88
N LYS A 2 1.86 16.67 12.65
CA LYS A 2 2.36 15.81 13.76
C LYS A 2 3.00 14.48 13.30
N SER A 3 2.58 13.95 12.15
CA SER A 3 3.02 12.64 11.65
C SER A 3 4.50 12.58 11.24
N ASN A 4 4.99 13.58 10.50
CA ASN A 4 6.37 13.55 9.97
C ASN A 4 7.43 13.70 11.07
N GLN A 5 7.13 14.46 12.12
CA GLN A 5 8.03 14.57 13.27
C GLN A 5 8.11 13.25 14.02
N GLN A 6 6.96 12.61 14.26
CA GLN A 6 6.90 11.32 14.95
C GLN A 6 7.65 10.21 14.18
N ILE A 7 7.57 10.20 12.85
CA ILE A 7 8.36 9.26 12.03
C ILE A 7 9.85 9.54 12.18
N LYS A 8 10.29 10.80 12.15
CA LYS A 8 11.69 11.14 12.41
C LYS A 8 12.13 10.67 13.78
N ASP A 9 11.32 10.87 14.81
CA ASP A 9 11.62 10.45 16.18
C ASP A 9 11.79 8.91 16.26
N TYR A 10 10.94 8.14 15.57
CA TYR A 10 11.11 6.69 15.47
C TYR A 10 12.39 6.29 14.73
N LEU A 11 12.72 6.98 13.63
CA LEU A 11 13.93 6.73 12.88
C LEU A 11 15.20 7.02 13.69
N PHE A 12 15.24 8.15 14.41
CA PHE A 12 16.35 8.48 15.32
C PHE A 12 16.46 7.48 16.47
N ALA A 13 15.33 7.03 17.00
CA ALA A 13 15.28 6.04 18.08
C ALA A 13 15.48 4.59 17.59
N GLN A 14 15.64 4.36 16.28
CA GLN A 14 15.72 3.03 15.65
C GLN A 14 14.59 2.09 16.09
N LYS A 15 13.37 2.64 16.18
CA LYS A 15 12.17 1.89 16.56
C LYS A 15 11.38 1.49 15.32
N ASP A 16 10.84 0.28 15.35
CA ASP A 16 9.89 -0.17 14.34
C ASP A 16 8.59 0.65 14.39
N PHE A 17 8.03 0.95 13.23
CA PHE A 17 6.76 1.66 13.10
C PHE A 17 6.00 1.22 11.86
N ALA A 18 4.70 1.48 11.86
CA ALA A 18 3.84 1.30 10.70
C ALA A 18 3.50 2.67 10.08
N LEU A 19 3.45 2.72 8.76
CA LEU A 19 3.09 3.91 7.99
C LEU A 19 2.02 3.53 6.97
N GLU A 20 0.87 4.21 7.03
CA GLU A 20 -0.23 4.03 6.09
C GLU A 20 -0.02 4.94 4.87
N LEU A 21 0.06 4.35 3.67
CA LEU A 21 0.13 5.03 2.38
C LEU A 21 -0.72 4.27 1.35
N ASN A 22 -1.28 4.99 0.39
CA ASN A 22 -2.06 4.38 -0.70
C ASN A 22 -1.18 3.84 -1.84
N LEU A 23 0.09 4.25 -1.91
CA LEU A 23 1.06 3.83 -2.96
C LEU A 23 0.66 4.08 -4.42
N GLY A 24 -0.43 4.83 -4.67
CA GLY A 24 -0.86 5.24 -6.01
C GLY A 24 -0.24 6.53 -6.55
N PHE A 25 0.78 7.09 -5.90
CA PHE A 25 1.44 8.34 -6.32
C PHE A 25 2.97 8.25 -6.15
N PRO A 26 3.76 8.85 -7.07
CA PRO A 26 5.23 8.86 -6.97
C PRO A 26 5.76 9.44 -5.65
N SER A 27 5.12 10.49 -5.14
CA SER A 27 5.51 11.16 -3.89
C SER A 27 5.47 10.23 -2.66
N HIS A 28 4.63 9.19 -2.68
CA HIS A 28 4.63 8.17 -1.63
C HIS A 28 5.94 7.37 -1.64
N TYR A 29 6.44 7.00 -2.82
CA TYR A 29 7.70 6.27 -2.96
C TYR A 29 8.91 7.14 -2.70
N ASP A 30 8.87 8.43 -3.07
CA ASP A 30 9.93 9.37 -2.69
C ASP A 30 10.05 9.48 -1.18
N TYR A 31 8.92 9.46 -0.47
CA TYR A 31 8.93 9.44 0.99
C TYR A 31 9.54 8.15 1.54
N LEU A 32 9.16 6.98 1.01
CA LEU A 32 9.76 5.70 1.40
C LEU A 32 11.27 5.63 1.09
N LYS A 33 11.71 6.16 -0.06
CA LYS A 33 13.14 6.28 -0.40
C LYS A 33 13.87 7.15 0.60
N SER A 34 13.27 8.25 1.06
CA SER A 34 13.87 9.11 2.10
C SER A 34 14.05 8.36 3.42
N ILE A 35 13.12 7.47 3.78
CA ILE A 35 13.21 6.62 4.97
C ILE A 35 14.31 5.57 4.81
N ALA A 36 14.40 4.92 3.64
CA ALA A 36 15.47 3.95 3.36
C ALA A 36 16.86 4.62 3.34
N ALA A 37 16.96 5.84 2.82
CA ALA A 37 18.20 6.60 2.76
C ALA A 37 18.65 7.15 4.13
N PHE A 38 17.74 7.29 5.10
CA PHE A 38 18.06 7.80 6.43
C PHE A 38 19.07 6.90 7.18
N ASN A 39 18.96 5.58 7.02
CA ASN A 39 19.91 4.61 7.57
C ASN A 39 19.93 3.36 6.68
N PRO A 40 21.10 2.92 6.15
CA PRO A 40 21.21 1.71 5.30
C PRO A 40 20.72 0.41 5.95
N ALA A 41 20.63 0.37 7.28
CA ALA A 41 20.08 -0.75 8.03
C ALA A 41 18.54 -0.81 7.99
N ASN A 42 17.86 0.27 7.61
CA ASN A 42 16.41 0.31 7.52
C ASN A 42 15.91 -0.72 6.50
N ARG A 43 14.81 -1.38 6.85
CA ARG A 43 14.11 -2.35 6.00
C ARG A 43 12.64 -1.95 5.92
N ILE A 44 12.13 -1.87 4.70
CA ILE A 44 10.73 -1.54 4.46
C ILE A 44 10.00 -2.83 4.13
N HIS A 45 9.01 -3.17 4.95
CA HIS A 45 8.16 -4.34 4.75
C HIS A 45 6.79 -3.87 4.27
N LEU A 46 6.34 -4.35 3.11
CA LEU A 46 5.05 -3.96 2.54
C LEU A 46 3.95 -4.91 2.98
N ILE A 47 2.84 -4.34 3.45
CA ILE A 47 1.54 -5.01 3.54
C ILE A 47 0.58 -4.24 2.64
N LEU A 48 0.18 -4.82 1.53
CA LEU A 48 -0.71 -4.19 0.55
C LEU A 48 -2.10 -4.82 0.61
N PHE A 49 -3.10 -4.01 0.95
CA PHE A 49 -4.50 -4.38 0.83
C PHE A 49 -4.99 -4.01 -0.57
N TYR A 50 -5.51 -4.99 -1.31
CA TYR A 50 -5.96 -4.78 -2.67
C TYR A 50 -7.26 -5.52 -2.96
N THR A 51 -8.03 -4.99 -3.92
CA THR A 51 -9.27 -5.58 -4.41
C THR A 51 -9.29 -5.40 -5.92
N ASP A 52 -9.84 -6.36 -6.66
CA ASP A 52 -9.96 -6.30 -8.13
C ASP A 52 -11.14 -5.43 -8.61
N ASN A 53 -11.89 -4.88 -7.67
CA ASN A 53 -13.10 -4.14 -7.93
C ASN A 53 -12.98 -2.68 -7.51
N VAL A 54 -12.63 -1.80 -8.44
CA VAL A 54 -12.57 -0.35 -8.20
C VAL A 54 -13.89 0.23 -7.70
N ASN A 55 -15.04 -0.33 -8.10
CA ASN A 55 -16.34 0.13 -7.63
C ASN A 55 -16.54 -0.13 -6.13
N PHE A 56 -15.88 -1.16 -5.59
CA PHE A 56 -15.87 -1.39 -4.15
C PHE A 56 -15.16 -0.25 -3.40
N CYS A 57 -14.01 0.20 -3.91
CA CYS A 57 -13.28 1.35 -3.37
C CYS A 57 -14.12 2.64 -3.44
N LEU A 58 -14.74 2.91 -4.60
CA LEU A 58 -15.62 4.07 -4.81
C LEU A 58 -16.80 4.07 -3.82
N THR A 59 -17.47 2.92 -3.67
CA THR A 59 -18.60 2.75 -2.76
C THR A 59 -18.18 2.97 -1.30
N ARG A 60 -17.03 2.43 -0.89
CA ARG A 60 -16.51 2.63 0.47
C ARG A 60 -16.16 4.09 0.75
N ALA A 61 -15.59 4.79 -0.22
CA ALA A 61 -15.28 6.21 -0.09
C ALA A 61 -16.56 7.06 0.03
N ASP A 62 -17.58 6.79 -0.78
CA ASP A 62 -18.89 7.46 -0.70
C ASP A 62 -19.57 7.24 0.66
N ILE A 63 -19.61 5.98 1.14
CA ILE A 63 -20.14 5.65 2.47
C ILE A 63 -19.38 6.40 3.57
N ARG A 64 -18.04 6.43 3.50
CA ARG A 64 -17.20 7.14 4.48
C ARG A 64 -17.48 8.64 4.47
N TYR A 65 -17.61 9.25 3.29
CA TYR A 65 -17.94 10.67 3.16
C TYR A 65 -19.32 10.98 3.74
N LYS A 66 -20.35 10.18 3.42
CA LYS A 66 -21.70 10.31 3.98
C LYS A 66 -21.74 10.16 5.51
N LYS A 67 -20.76 9.46 6.10
CA LYS A 67 -20.57 9.33 7.56
C LYS A 67 -19.69 10.44 8.17
N GLY A 68 -19.41 11.52 7.45
CA GLY A 68 -18.62 12.67 7.93
C GLY A 68 -17.10 12.53 7.74
N GLY A 69 -16.64 11.54 6.98
CA GLY A 69 -15.24 11.42 6.59
C GLY A 69 -14.83 12.43 5.50
N HIS A 70 -13.53 12.49 5.21
CA HIS A 70 -13.00 13.34 4.13
C HIS A 70 -13.47 12.87 2.75
N LEU A 71 -13.82 13.82 1.89
CA LEU A 71 -14.17 13.56 0.50
C LEU A 71 -12.91 13.26 -0.31
N VAL A 72 -12.83 12.05 -0.86
CA VAL A 72 -11.87 11.71 -1.91
C VAL A 72 -12.64 11.64 -3.22
N LYS A 73 -12.23 12.44 -4.21
CA LYS A 73 -12.95 12.49 -5.48
C LYS A 73 -12.82 11.16 -6.24
N PRO A 74 -13.87 10.69 -6.94
CA PRO A 74 -13.84 9.42 -7.68
C PRO A 74 -12.68 9.29 -8.67
N GLU A 75 -12.29 10.38 -9.34
CA GLU A 75 -11.16 10.42 -10.28
C GLU A 75 -9.83 10.09 -9.59
N ILE A 76 -9.62 10.57 -8.37
CA ILE A 76 -8.42 10.28 -7.57
C ILE A 76 -8.39 8.79 -7.19
N ILE A 77 -9.54 8.21 -6.85
CA ILE A 77 -9.63 6.79 -6.51
C ILE A 77 -9.28 5.93 -7.72
N ARG A 78 -9.78 6.27 -8.91
CA ARG A 78 -9.47 5.55 -10.15
C ARG A 78 -8.00 5.69 -10.52
N GLU A 79 -7.44 6.89 -10.45
CA GLU A 79 -6.03 7.14 -10.69
C GLU A 79 -5.15 6.30 -9.76
N MET A 80 -5.39 6.35 -8.44
CA MET A 80 -4.63 5.54 -7.49
C MET A 80 -4.75 4.04 -7.81
N TYR A 81 -5.95 3.57 -8.14
CA TYR A 81 -6.21 2.17 -8.46
C TYR A 81 -5.39 1.71 -9.67
N GLU A 82 -5.39 2.50 -10.74
CA GLU A 82 -4.65 2.22 -11.97
C GLU A 82 -3.12 2.31 -11.77
N GLN A 83 -2.65 3.24 -10.93
CA GLN A 83 -1.23 3.50 -10.72
C GLN A 83 -0.57 2.63 -9.66
N THR A 84 -1.33 1.98 -8.77
CA THR A 84 -0.78 1.21 -7.63
C THR A 84 0.24 0.16 -8.07
N PHE A 85 -0.13 -0.74 -9.00
CA PHE A 85 0.78 -1.80 -9.44
C PHE A 85 1.93 -1.31 -10.34
N PRO A 86 1.71 -0.45 -11.35
CA PRO A 86 2.83 0.12 -12.12
C PRO A 86 3.90 0.74 -11.23
N LEU A 87 3.51 1.64 -10.32
CA LEU A 87 4.47 2.30 -9.43
C LEU A 87 5.11 1.32 -8.43
N LEU A 88 4.36 0.33 -7.96
CA LEU A 88 4.91 -0.70 -7.06
C LEU A 88 6.02 -1.50 -7.75
N LYS A 89 5.83 -1.87 -9.03
CA LYS A 89 6.82 -2.59 -9.81
C LYS A 89 8.07 -1.75 -10.07
N GLU A 90 7.89 -0.47 -10.40
CA GLU A 90 9.02 0.46 -10.60
C GLU A 90 9.88 0.62 -9.34
N ASN A 91 9.26 0.53 -8.16
CA ASN A 91 9.92 0.72 -6.87
C ASN A 91 10.12 -0.60 -6.12
N TRP A 92 9.99 -1.75 -6.79
CA TRP A 92 10.05 -3.08 -6.18
C TRP A 92 11.28 -3.31 -5.29
N PRO A 93 12.51 -2.92 -5.71
CA PRO A 93 13.72 -3.15 -4.91
C PRO A 93 13.76 -2.42 -3.56
N LEU A 94 12.83 -1.46 -3.33
CA LEU A 94 12.73 -0.72 -2.08
C LEU A 94 12.27 -1.59 -0.91
N PHE A 95 11.53 -2.65 -1.19
CA PHE A 95 10.88 -3.46 -0.16
C PHE A 95 11.66 -4.75 0.11
N LYS A 96 11.82 -5.06 1.39
CA LYS A 96 12.48 -6.29 1.86
C LYS A 96 11.55 -7.50 1.77
N THR A 97 10.27 -7.31 2.06
CA THR A 97 9.24 -8.36 1.98
C THR A 97 7.93 -7.76 1.48
N PHE A 98 7.11 -8.62 0.87
CA PHE A 98 5.78 -8.30 0.40
C PHE A 98 4.78 -9.24 1.07
N ARG A 99 3.70 -8.67 1.61
CA ARG A 99 2.48 -9.40 1.94
C ARG A 99 1.33 -8.74 1.22
N PHE A 100 0.57 -9.54 0.49
CA PHE A 100 -0.62 -9.08 -0.19
C PHE A 100 -1.84 -9.57 0.57
N ILE A 101 -2.82 -8.70 0.74
CA ILE A 101 -4.08 -9.00 1.38
C ILE A 101 -5.18 -8.80 0.34
N ASP A 102 -5.82 -9.90 -0.05
CA ASP A 102 -6.99 -9.90 -0.91
C ASP A 102 -8.21 -9.46 -0.11
N VAL A 103 -8.85 -8.40 -0.60
CA VAL A 103 -10.02 -7.79 0.02
C VAL A 103 -11.20 -7.93 -0.93
N SER A 104 -12.21 -8.66 -0.47
CA SER A 104 -13.49 -8.80 -1.15
C SER A 104 -14.62 -8.20 -0.30
N ASN A 105 -15.86 -8.33 -0.78
CA ASN A 105 -17.03 -7.95 0.00
C ASN A 105 -17.27 -8.86 1.21
N THR A 106 -16.77 -10.09 1.19
CA THR A 106 -17.11 -11.14 2.16
C THR A 106 -15.91 -11.62 2.97
N SER A 107 -14.68 -11.28 2.56
CA SER A 107 -13.46 -11.78 3.18
C SER A 107 -12.30 -10.80 3.07
N ILE A 108 -11.36 -10.95 4.01
CA ILE A 108 -10.04 -10.33 4.00
C ILE A 108 -9.07 -11.47 4.24
N ASN A 109 -8.33 -11.86 3.20
CA ASN A 109 -7.45 -13.03 3.25
C ASN A 109 -6.03 -12.63 2.88
N GLU A 110 -5.03 -13.18 3.59
CA GLU A 110 -3.65 -13.11 3.10
C GLU A 110 -3.54 -13.94 1.82
N VAL A 111 -2.91 -13.36 0.80
CA VAL A 111 -2.61 -14.06 -0.44
C VAL A 111 -1.46 -15.03 -0.15
N THR A 112 -1.69 -16.31 -0.42
CA THR A 112 -0.73 -17.39 -0.21
C THR A 112 -0.69 -18.28 -1.46
N PRO A 113 0.26 -19.21 -1.60
CA PRO A 113 0.28 -20.13 -2.73
C PRO A 113 -1.00 -20.99 -2.83
N SER A 114 -1.70 -21.21 -1.72
CA SER A 114 -3.00 -21.91 -1.69
C SER A 114 -4.21 -20.98 -1.93
N HIS A 115 -4.01 -19.67 -1.94
CA HIS A 115 -5.05 -18.67 -2.14
C HIS A 115 -4.53 -17.53 -3.03
N LEU A 116 -4.53 -17.77 -4.35
CA LEU A 116 -4.16 -16.79 -5.36
C LEU A 116 -5.44 -16.13 -5.92
N PRO A 117 -5.65 -14.83 -5.68
CA PRO A 117 -6.82 -14.13 -6.18
C PRO A 117 -6.70 -13.85 -7.68
N ALA A 118 -7.84 -13.70 -8.36
CA ALA A 118 -7.90 -13.56 -9.82
C ALA A 118 -7.17 -12.32 -10.36
N TRP A 119 -7.02 -11.26 -9.55
CA TRP A 119 -6.25 -10.07 -9.93
C TRP A 119 -4.74 -10.26 -9.90
N LEU A 120 -4.26 -11.30 -9.22
CA LEU A 120 -2.84 -11.58 -9.11
C LEU A 120 -2.41 -12.62 -10.14
N GLN A 121 -2.30 -12.19 -11.39
CA GLN A 121 -1.81 -13.03 -12.50
C GLN A 121 -0.36 -12.75 -12.87
N ASP A 122 0.26 -11.76 -12.23
CA ASP A 122 1.62 -11.38 -12.51
C ASP A 122 2.59 -12.40 -11.89
N GLU A 123 3.28 -13.16 -12.75
CA GLU A 123 4.24 -14.19 -12.33
C GLU A 123 5.38 -13.65 -11.47
N VAL A 124 5.78 -12.38 -11.65
CA VAL A 124 6.80 -11.75 -10.81
C VAL A 124 6.25 -11.56 -9.40
N LEU A 125 5.02 -11.06 -9.27
CA LEU A 125 4.39 -10.89 -7.96
C LEU A 125 4.18 -12.24 -7.27
N ILE A 126 3.74 -13.26 -8.02
CA ILE A 126 3.49 -14.62 -7.50
C ILE A 126 4.77 -15.24 -6.95
N LYS A 127 5.92 -15.07 -7.62
CA LYS A 127 7.23 -15.60 -7.15
C LYS A 127 7.67 -15.07 -5.78
N HIS A 128 7.10 -13.95 -5.33
CA HIS A 128 7.44 -13.33 -4.05
C HIS A 128 6.43 -13.64 -2.94
N ILE A 129 5.36 -14.37 -3.25
CA ILE A 129 4.47 -14.93 -2.23
C ILE A 129 5.16 -16.16 -1.65
N SER A 130 5.42 -16.12 -0.35
CA SER A 130 6.06 -17.21 0.41
C SER A 130 5.03 -18.23 0.91
#